data_AF-A0ABC8EFY3-F1
#
_entry.id   AF-A0ABC8EFY3-F1
#
_cell.length_a   1.000
_cell.length_b   1.000
_cell.length_c   1.000
_cell.angle_alpha   90.00
_cell.angle_beta   90.00
_cell.angle_gamma   90.00
#
_symmetry.space_group_name_H-M   'P 1'
#
loop_
_entity.id
_entity.type
_entity.pdbx_description
1 polymer ?
#
loop_
_entity_poly.entity_id
_entity_poly.type
_entity_poly.pdbx_seq_one_letter_code
_entity_poly.pdbx_strand_id
1 'polypeptide(L)'
;MAKMTLSEESKKYERMVADLVKLQFLVIRYVERHTALKYITLRDVDNVITNGRPTITYSRAVENLYKHAKIRTRNCNIILDSIVELKSKIDNSELGKLKFGVNTPTKIEYELDQYLLRRSFFMSTGMVGIKDASEMLNITESAIKQACQQERLLNTKKVGRNWVVHIPECKAYWNVEDTNDLKY
;
A
#
# COMPACT_ATOMS: atom_id res chain seq x y z
N MET A 1 -19.43 2.11 -5.36
CA MET A 1 -18.59 2.56 -6.49
C MET A 1 -18.60 1.46 -7.55
N ALA A 2 -18.78 1.80 -8.82
CA ALA A 2 -18.79 0.82 -9.92
C ALA A 2 -17.42 0.11 -10.07
N LYS A 3 -17.45 -1.20 -10.32
CA LYS A 3 -16.28 -2.05 -10.58
C LYS A 3 -15.66 -1.61 -11.90
N MET A 4 -14.51 -0.94 -11.84
CA MET A 4 -13.74 -0.61 -13.04
C MET A 4 -12.88 -1.82 -13.35
N THR A 5 -13.25 -2.54 -14.39
CA THR A 5 -12.46 -3.64 -14.90
C THR A 5 -11.35 -3.05 -15.74
N LEU A 6 -10.09 -3.31 -15.38
CA LEU A 6 -8.95 -2.98 -16.23
C LEU A 6 -9.10 -3.66 -17.59
N SER A 7 -8.67 -2.98 -18.67
CA SER A 7 -8.54 -3.64 -19.96
C SER A 7 -7.52 -4.78 -19.90
N GLU A 8 -7.60 -5.75 -20.82
CA GLU A 8 -6.64 -6.87 -20.86
C GLU A 8 -5.19 -6.37 -20.97
N GLU A 9 -4.98 -5.25 -21.68
CA GLU A 9 -3.67 -4.61 -21.81
C GLU A 9 -3.15 -4.04 -20.48
N SER A 10 -4.04 -3.47 -19.67
CA SER A 10 -3.72 -2.94 -18.34
C SER A 10 -3.59 -4.04 -17.27
N LYS A 11 -4.33 -5.14 -17.39
CA LYS A 11 -4.38 -6.24 -16.40
C LYS A 11 -3.02 -6.88 -16.14
N LYS A 12 -2.14 -6.99 -17.14
CA LYS A 12 -0.78 -7.53 -16.94
C LYS A 12 0.05 -6.73 -15.93
N TYR A 13 -0.31 -5.47 -15.67
CA TYR A 13 0.39 -4.59 -14.73
C TYR A 13 -0.29 -4.47 -13.37
N GLU A 14 -1.50 -5.01 -13.23
CA GLU A 14 -2.36 -4.84 -12.06
C GLU A 14 -1.62 -5.17 -10.74
N ARG A 15 -0.98 -6.34 -10.69
CA ARG A 15 -0.23 -6.78 -9.51
C ARG A 15 0.92 -5.84 -9.14
N MET A 16 1.70 -5.38 -10.12
CA MET A 16 2.83 -4.47 -9.86
C MET A 16 2.35 -3.11 -9.34
N VAL A 17 1.25 -2.58 -9.87
CA VAL A 17 0.66 -1.32 -9.37
C VAL A 17 0.10 -1.51 -7.96
N ALA A 18 -0.59 -2.63 -7.71
CA ALA A 18 -1.11 -2.94 -6.38
C ALA A 18 0.00 -3.10 -5.34
N ASP A 19 1.10 -3.77 -5.70
CA ASP A 19 2.26 -3.96 -4.83
C ASP A 19 3.00 -2.65 -4.56
N LEU A 20 3.12 -1.76 -5.55
CA LEU A 20 3.71 -0.42 -5.36
C LEU A 20 2.94 0.36 -4.29
N VAL A 21 1.62 0.42 -4.40
CA VAL A 21 0.77 1.11 -3.43
C VAL A 21 0.82 0.42 -2.07
N LYS A 22 0.78 -0.92 -2.04
CA LYS A 22 0.89 -1.67 -0.79
C LYS A 22 2.18 -1.29 -0.05
N LEU A 23 3.34 -1.38 -0.73
CA LEU A 23 4.64 -1.06 -0.15
C LEU A 23 4.76 0.41 0.26
N GLN A 24 4.21 1.35 -0.52
CA GLN A 24 4.11 2.76 -0.12
C GLN A 24 3.44 2.92 1.25
N PHE A 25 2.28 2.29 1.44
CA PHE A 25 1.55 2.35 2.71
C PHE A 25 2.28 1.63 3.84
N LEU A 26 2.88 0.47 3.59
CA LEU A 26 3.66 -0.24 4.60
C LEU A 26 4.86 0.58 5.10
N VAL A 27 5.58 1.25 4.18
CA VAL A 27 6.66 2.19 4.55
C VAL A 27 6.12 3.33 5.41
N ILE A 28 5.01 3.96 5.00
CA ILE A 28 4.38 5.04 5.76
C ILE A 28 4.03 4.56 7.18
N ARG A 29 3.33 3.44 7.31
CA ARG A 29 2.92 2.89 8.62
C ARG A 29 4.10 2.54 9.51
N TYR A 30 5.13 1.94 8.92
CA TYR A 30 6.36 1.65 9.65
C TYR A 30 7.00 2.94 10.18
N VAL A 31 7.13 3.97 9.35
CA VAL A 31 7.72 5.26 9.74
C VAL A 31 6.89 5.96 10.81
N GLU A 32 5.56 5.99 10.67
CA GLU A 32 4.67 6.60 11.65
C GLU A 32 4.71 5.90 13.01
N ARG A 33 4.98 4.59 13.04
CA ARG A 33 5.09 3.78 14.26
C ARG A 33 6.41 4.03 15.00
N HIS A 34 7.50 4.22 14.27
CA HIS A 34 8.86 4.28 14.83
C HIS A 34 9.43 5.68 14.95
N THR A 35 8.75 6.69 14.40
CA THR A 35 9.24 8.07 14.38
C THR A 35 8.12 9.07 14.71
N ALA A 36 8.51 10.32 14.97
CA ALA A 36 7.57 11.43 15.14
C ALA A 36 6.95 11.90 13.81
N LEU A 37 7.46 11.46 12.66
CA LEU A 37 6.96 11.87 11.34
C LEU A 37 5.56 11.30 11.10
N LYS A 38 4.67 12.12 10.52
CA LYS A 38 3.28 11.76 10.19
C LYS A 38 2.95 12.15 8.75
N TYR A 39 2.17 11.31 8.08
CA TYR A 39 1.69 11.53 6.72
C TYR A 39 0.20 11.87 6.81
N ILE A 40 -0.08 13.16 7.00
CA ILE A 40 -1.42 13.63 7.37
C ILE A 40 -2.28 13.85 6.13
N THR A 41 -1.70 14.42 5.08
CA THR A 41 -2.42 14.76 3.85
C THR A 41 -2.22 13.70 2.77
N LEU A 42 -3.17 13.63 1.82
CA LEU A 42 -3.02 12.78 0.64
C LEU A 42 -1.74 13.14 -0.14
N ARG A 43 -1.40 14.43 -0.20
CA ARG A 43 -0.17 14.91 -0.81
C ARG A 43 1.08 14.35 -0.12
N ASP A 44 1.11 14.27 1.21
CA ASP A 44 2.24 13.68 1.94
C ASP A 44 2.41 12.21 1.57
N VAL A 45 1.30 11.48 1.49
CA VAL A 45 1.26 10.07 1.08
C VAL A 45 1.81 9.94 -0.34
N ASP A 46 1.25 10.68 -1.30
CA ASP A 46 1.64 10.64 -2.72
C ASP A 46 3.11 11.00 -2.91
N ASN A 47 3.61 12.00 -2.18
CA ASN A 47 4.99 12.46 -2.26
C ASN A 47 6.02 11.39 -1.92
N VAL A 48 5.65 10.32 -1.22
CA VAL A 48 6.54 9.16 -0.98
C VAL A 48 6.99 8.53 -2.31
N ILE A 49 6.11 8.48 -3.31
CA ILE A 49 6.42 7.88 -4.62
C ILE A 49 6.63 8.96 -5.70
N THR A 50 5.97 10.12 -5.61
CA THR A 50 6.10 11.17 -6.63
C THR A 50 7.26 12.13 -6.38
N ASN A 51 7.72 12.25 -5.13
CA ASN A 51 8.70 13.26 -4.70
C ASN A 51 8.31 14.69 -5.15
N GLY A 52 7.03 15.04 -5.02
CA GLY A 52 6.50 16.37 -5.37
C GLY A 52 6.33 16.63 -6.87
N ARG A 53 6.61 15.65 -7.74
CA ARG A 53 6.44 15.82 -9.18
C ARG A 53 4.98 15.58 -9.60
N PRO A 54 4.41 16.43 -10.46
CA PRO A 54 3.01 16.30 -10.89
C PRO A 54 2.77 15.07 -11.78
N THR A 55 3.78 14.64 -12.53
CA THR A 55 3.74 13.43 -13.37
C THR A 55 5.06 12.70 -13.25
N ILE A 56 5.01 11.36 -13.13
CA ILE A 56 6.19 10.52 -12.95
C ILE A 56 5.99 9.14 -13.58
N THR A 57 7.08 8.45 -13.93
CA THR A 57 7.03 7.08 -14.41
C THR A 57 7.02 6.08 -13.26
N TYR A 58 6.48 4.87 -13.48
CA TYR A 58 6.49 3.82 -12.45
C TYR A 58 7.90 3.40 -12.00
N SER A 59 8.88 3.32 -12.92
CA SER A 59 10.29 3.06 -12.53
C SER A 59 10.83 4.15 -11.61
N ARG A 60 10.51 5.42 -11.88
CA ARG A 60 10.96 6.50 -11.01
C ARG A 60 10.22 6.52 -9.68
N ALA A 61 8.95 6.12 -9.66
CA ALA A 61 8.14 6.03 -8.47
C ALA A 61 8.66 4.97 -7.49
N VAL A 62 8.96 3.76 -7.97
CA VAL A 62 9.53 2.69 -7.12
C VAL A 62 10.94 3.02 -6.65
N GLU A 63 11.73 3.73 -7.46
CA GLU A 63 13.04 4.26 -7.05
C GLU A 63 12.93 5.32 -5.94
N ASN A 64 11.94 6.23 -6.03
CA ASN A 64 11.66 7.19 -4.97
C ASN A 64 11.23 6.48 -3.68
N LEU A 65 10.36 5.47 -3.79
CA LEU A 65 9.93 4.64 -2.66
C LEU A 65 11.12 3.96 -1.99
N TYR A 66 12.03 3.36 -2.77
CA TYR A 66 13.24 2.73 -2.27
C TYR A 66 14.12 3.71 -1.49
N LYS A 67 14.41 4.88 -2.08
CA LYS A 67 15.20 5.93 -1.42
C LYS A 67 14.57 6.38 -0.11
N HIS A 68 13.26 6.60 -0.13
CA HIS A 68 12.51 7.01 1.05
C HIS A 68 12.53 5.94 2.14
N ALA A 69 12.27 4.68 1.78
CA ALA A 69 12.31 3.55 2.70
C ALA A 69 13.70 3.38 3.31
N LYS A 70 14.77 3.45 2.50
CA LYS A 70 16.16 3.30 2.97
C LYS A 70 16.53 4.33 4.03
N ILE A 71 16.12 5.59 3.85
CA ILE A 71 16.38 6.67 4.80
C ILE A 71 15.54 6.50 6.08
N ARG A 72 14.27 6.10 5.94
CA ARG A 72 13.29 6.23 7.03
C ARG A 72 13.04 4.95 7.83
N THR A 73 13.38 3.78 7.29
CA THR A 73 13.10 2.47 7.94
C THR A 73 14.31 1.85 8.63
N ARG A 74 15.46 2.56 8.72
CA ARG A 74 16.71 2.06 9.32
C ARG A 74 17.15 0.68 8.79
N ASN A 75 16.94 0.44 7.49
CA ASN A 75 17.18 -0.85 6.84
C ASN A 75 16.35 -2.01 7.37
N CYS A 76 15.03 -1.81 7.57
CA CYS A 76 14.13 -2.94 7.76
C CYS A 76 14.14 -3.84 6.50
N ASN A 77 14.86 -4.97 6.58
CA ASN A 77 15.16 -5.82 5.43
C ASN A 77 13.89 -6.30 4.72
N ILE A 78 12.86 -6.72 5.45
CA ILE A 78 11.62 -7.26 4.85
C ILE A 78 10.96 -6.25 3.89
N ILE A 79 10.87 -4.98 4.29
CA ILE A 79 10.26 -3.93 3.46
C ILE A 79 11.18 -3.56 2.30
N LEU A 80 12.49 -3.42 2.56
CA LEU A 80 13.46 -3.04 1.53
C LEU A 80 13.62 -4.12 0.45
N ASP A 81 13.72 -5.39 0.85
CA ASP A 81 13.87 -6.53 -0.06
C ASP A 81 12.65 -6.64 -0.98
N SER A 82 11.45 -6.45 -0.42
CA SER A 82 10.20 -6.41 -1.21
C SER A 82 10.17 -5.26 -2.21
N ILE A 83 10.69 -4.08 -1.84
CA ILE A 83 10.79 -2.93 -2.76
C ILE A 83 11.83 -3.20 -3.85
N VAL A 84 12.97 -3.81 -3.52
CA VAL A 84 14.01 -4.17 -4.50
C VAL A 84 13.49 -5.19 -5.50
N GLU A 85 12.74 -6.20 -5.03
CA GLU A 85 12.09 -7.18 -5.90
C GLU A 85 11.08 -6.50 -6.85
N LEU A 86 10.19 -5.66 -6.30
CA LEU A 86 9.22 -4.93 -7.11
C LEU A 86 9.91 -4.01 -8.13
N LYS A 87 10.97 -3.31 -7.72
CA LYS A 87 11.77 -2.45 -8.60
C LYS A 87 12.32 -3.25 -9.78
N SER A 88 12.89 -4.43 -9.52
CA SER A 88 13.37 -5.33 -10.57
C SER A 88 12.26 -5.73 -11.54
N LYS A 89 11.06 -6.09 -11.04
CA LYS A 89 9.91 -6.43 -11.89
C LYS A 89 9.47 -5.26 -12.77
N ILE A 90 9.36 -4.05 -12.19
CA ILE A 90 8.93 -2.85 -12.91
C ILE A 90 9.95 -2.46 -13.99
N ASP A 91 11.24 -2.42 -13.65
CA ASP A 91 12.31 -2.02 -14.58
C ASP A 91 12.47 -3.00 -15.74
N ASN A 92 12.17 -4.28 -15.53
CA ASN A 92 12.16 -5.31 -16.57
C ASN A 92 10.81 -5.43 -17.30
N SER A 93 9.90 -4.46 -17.14
CA SER A 93 8.60 -4.44 -17.79
C SER A 93 8.35 -3.12 -18.52
N GLU A 94 7.39 -3.13 -19.45
CA GLU A 94 6.95 -1.92 -20.14
C GLU A 94 6.31 -0.89 -19.19
N LEU A 95 5.77 -1.33 -18.05
CA LEU A 95 5.19 -0.47 -17.01
C LEU A 95 6.17 0.61 -16.56
N GLY A 96 7.47 0.31 -16.49
CA GLY A 96 8.50 1.23 -16.03
C GLY A 96 8.54 2.56 -16.79
N LYS A 97 8.11 2.56 -18.06
CA LYS A 97 8.07 3.74 -18.95
C LYS A 97 6.74 4.50 -18.89
N LEU A 98 5.66 3.84 -18.47
CA LEU A 98 4.33 4.44 -18.33
C LEU A 98 4.32 5.46 -17.19
N LYS A 99 3.47 6.48 -17.32
CA LYS A 99 3.36 7.60 -16.38
C LYS A 99 2.02 7.60 -15.65
N PHE A 100 2.01 8.22 -14.48
CA PHE A 100 0.81 8.54 -13.71
C PHE A 100 0.91 9.96 -13.13
N GLY A 101 -0.21 10.52 -12.66
CA GLY A 101 -0.32 11.88 -12.14
C GLY A 101 -1.12 12.83 -13.04
N VAL A 102 -0.84 14.14 -12.95
CA VAL A 102 -1.70 15.21 -13.51
C VAL A 102 -1.87 15.11 -15.03
N ASN A 103 -0.80 14.76 -15.74
CA ASN A 103 -0.81 14.63 -17.20
C ASN A 103 -0.54 13.17 -17.63
N THR A 104 -1.60 12.38 -17.80
CA THR A 104 -1.55 11.00 -18.33
C THR A 104 -2.04 10.98 -19.79
N PRO A 105 -1.12 10.91 -20.78
CA PRO A 105 -1.49 11.11 -22.19
C PRO A 105 -2.16 9.91 -22.85
N THR A 106 -1.90 8.68 -22.39
CA THR A 106 -2.44 7.46 -23.02
C THR A 106 -3.58 6.84 -22.21
N LYS A 107 -4.45 6.07 -22.90
CA LYS A 107 -5.56 5.34 -22.26
C LYS A 107 -5.07 4.37 -21.17
N ILE A 108 -3.97 3.66 -21.42
CA ILE A 108 -3.40 2.72 -20.45
C ILE A 108 -2.86 3.43 -19.21
N GLU A 109 -2.17 4.56 -19.38
CA GLU A 109 -1.68 5.38 -18.26
C GLU A 109 -2.84 5.91 -17.41
N TYR A 110 -3.92 6.37 -18.05
CA TYR A 110 -5.12 6.80 -17.34
C TYR A 110 -5.77 5.65 -16.56
N GLU A 111 -5.94 4.47 -17.17
CA GLU A 111 -6.52 3.30 -16.49
C GLU A 111 -5.70 2.88 -15.26
N LEU A 112 -4.37 2.82 -15.41
CA LEU A 112 -3.47 2.44 -14.33
C LEU A 112 -3.36 3.51 -13.23
N ASP A 113 -3.46 4.79 -13.57
CA ASP A 113 -3.50 5.91 -12.61
C ASP A 113 -4.80 5.87 -11.78
N GLN A 114 -5.95 5.66 -12.44
CA GLN A 114 -7.21 5.45 -11.75
C GLN A 114 -7.19 4.21 -10.86
N TYR A 115 -6.52 3.13 -11.29
CA TYR A 115 -6.33 1.94 -10.48
C TYR A 115 -5.42 2.21 -9.27
N LEU A 116 -4.28 2.88 -9.47
CA LEU A 116 -3.38 3.32 -8.40
C LEU A 116 -4.14 4.13 -7.34
N LEU A 117 -4.94 5.11 -7.76
CA LEU A 117 -5.77 5.92 -6.86
C LEU A 117 -6.73 5.07 -6.03
N ARG A 118 -7.46 4.13 -6.67
CA ARG A 118 -8.39 3.22 -5.99
C ARG A 118 -7.66 2.33 -4.99
N ARG A 119 -6.49 1.81 -5.34
CA ARG A 119 -5.65 1.01 -4.43
C ARG A 119 -5.19 1.85 -3.25
N SER A 120 -4.83 3.11 -3.45
CA SER A 120 -4.44 4.03 -2.36
C SER A 120 -5.61 4.31 -1.41
N PHE A 121 -6.81 4.51 -1.94
CA PHE A 121 -8.02 4.58 -1.13
C PHE A 121 -8.27 3.28 -0.36
N PHE A 122 -8.13 2.12 -0.99
CA PHE A 122 -8.31 0.83 -0.32
C PHE A 122 -7.30 0.59 0.82
N MET A 123 -6.04 1.01 0.64
CA MET A 123 -5.01 0.88 1.68
C MET A 123 -5.17 1.87 2.83
N SER A 124 -5.80 3.02 2.58
CA SER A 124 -6.06 4.06 3.60
C SER A 124 -7.39 3.85 4.35
N THR A 125 -8.36 3.20 3.71
CA THR A 125 -9.69 2.88 4.27
C THR A 125 -9.72 1.46 4.82
N GLY A 126 -10.80 1.08 5.53
CA GLY A 126 -10.92 -0.27 6.10
C GLY A 126 -10.03 -0.53 7.33
N MET A 127 -9.53 0.54 7.96
CA MET A 127 -8.84 0.48 9.25
C MET A 127 -9.89 0.50 10.37
N VAL A 128 -9.93 -0.52 11.21
CA VAL A 128 -10.88 -0.60 12.33
C VAL A 128 -10.16 -0.86 13.65
N GLY A 129 -10.84 -0.61 14.78
CA GLY A 129 -10.29 -0.91 16.10
C GLY A 129 -10.09 -2.42 16.29
N ILE A 130 -9.16 -2.81 17.17
CA ILE A 130 -8.92 -4.23 17.49
C ILE A 130 -10.21 -4.95 17.93
N LYS A 131 -11.07 -4.27 18.71
CA LYS A 131 -12.34 -4.83 19.16
C LYS A 131 -13.24 -5.21 17.98
N ASP A 132 -13.49 -4.26 17.08
CA ASP A 132 -14.32 -4.51 15.88
C ASP A 132 -13.70 -5.59 14.99
N ALA A 133 -12.37 -5.58 14.81
CA ALA A 133 -11.67 -6.62 14.05
C ALA A 133 -11.79 -8.00 14.69
N SER A 134 -11.77 -8.06 16.02
CA SER A 134 -11.91 -9.29 16.79
C SER A 134 -13.28 -9.92 16.56
N GLU A 135 -14.34 -9.10 16.66
CA GLU A 135 -15.72 -9.51 16.41
C GLU A 135 -15.94 -9.92 14.94
N MET A 136 -15.43 -9.15 13.98
CA MET A 136 -15.62 -9.42 12.54
C MET A 136 -14.93 -10.69 12.06
N LEU A 137 -13.77 -11.03 12.64
CA LEU A 137 -12.91 -12.11 12.15
C LEU A 137 -12.95 -13.35 13.06
N ASN A 138 -13.66 -13.26 14.19
CA ASN A 138 -13.67 -14.29 15.22
C ASN A 138 -12.26 -14.67 15.72
N ILE A 139 -11.42 -13.65 15.94
CA ILE A 139 -10.04 -13.78 16.44
C ILE A 139 -9.94 -12.99 17.74
N THR A 140 -9.22 -13.47 18.75
CA THR A 140 -9.13 -12.74 20.03
C THR A 140 -8.42 -11.39 19.90
N GLU A 141 -8.91 -10.38 20.63
CA GLU A 141 -8.27 -9.05 20.68
C GLU A 141 -6.78 -9.13 21.06
N SER A 142 -6.45 -10.05 21.97
CA SER A 142 -5.07 -10.28 22.42
C SER A 142 -4.16 -10.79 21.30
N ALA A 143 -4.63 -11.70 20.45
CA ALA A 143 -3.87 -12.21 19.31
C ALA A 143 -3.62 -11.10 18.28
N ILE A 144 -4.64 -10.29 17.95
CA ILE A 144 -4.50 -9.16 17.03
C ILE A 144 -3.50 -8.14 17.59
N LYS A 145 -3.61 -7.81 18.87
CA LYS A 145 -2.69 -6.89 19.55
C LYS A 145 -1.25 -7.39 19.54
N GLN A 146 -1.03 -8.67 19.83
CA GLN A 146 0.30 -9.28 19.80
C GLN A 146 0.89 -9.25 18.38
N ALA A 147 0.11 -9.57 17.35
CA ALA A 147 0.56 -9.52 15.97
C ALA A 147 0.97 -8.10 15.53
N CYS A 148 0.26 -7.07 16.00
CA CYS A 148 0.64 -5.67 15.79
C CYS A 148 1.98 -5.34 16.48
N GLN A 149 2.14 -5.75 17.74
CA GLN A 149 3.33 -5.46 18.55
C GLN A 149 4.58 -6.19 18.04
N GLN A 150 4.41 -7.39 17.50
CA GLN A 150 5.47 -8.22 16.93
C GLN A 150 5.73 -7.94 15.44
N GLU A 151 5.11 -6.90 14.89
CA GLU A 151 5.27 -6.47 13.49
C GLU A 151 4.89 -7.54 12.45
N ARG A 152 4.03 -8.49 12.84
CA ARG A 152 3.47 -9.48 11.91
C ARG A 152 2.35 -8.88 11.05
N LEU A 153 1.69 -7.84 11.57
CA LEU A 153 0.79 -6.96 10.83
C LEU A 153 1.47 -5.58 10.62
N LEU A 154 1.59 -5.18 9.37
CA LEU A 154 2.35 -4.00 8.96
C LEU A 154 1.44 -2.84 8.55
N ASN A 155 0.24 -3.10 8.01
CA ASN A 155 -0.76 -2.07 7.74
C ASN A 155 -1.62 -1.79 8.99
N THR A 156 -0.96 -1.33 10.05
CA THR A 156 -1.61 -0.95 11.31
C THR A 156 -1.18 0.43 11.75
N LYS A 157 -2.03 1.12 12.52
CA LYS A 157 -1.76 2.46 13.07
C LYS A 157 -2.07 2.50 14.55
N LYS A 158 -1.28 3.25 15.31
CA LYS A 158 -1.54 3.52 16.71
C LYS A 158 -2.26 4.87 16.85
N VAL A 159 -3.44 4.87 17.47
CA VAL A 159 -4.27 6.06 17.73
C VAL A 159 -4.43 6.17 19.25
N GLY A 160 -3.65 7.07 19.86
CA GLY A 160 -3.53 7.15 21.31
C GLY A 160 -2.99 5.85 21.92
N ARG A 161 -3.78 5.19 22.77
CA ARG A 161 -3.44 3.89 23.38
C ARG A 161 -3.95 2.70 22.55
N ASN A 162 -4.76 2.94 21.53
CA ASN A 162 -5.41 1.89 20.75
C ASN A 162 -4.67 1.63 19.45
N TRP A 163 -4.79 0.40 18.96
CA TRP A 163 -4.37 0.02 17.61
C TRP A 163 -5.59 -0.02 16.70
N VAL A 164 -5.39 0.42 15.47
CA VAL A 164 -6.29 0.17 14.36
C VAL A 164 -5.58 -0.68 13.32
N VAL A 165 -6.30 -1.65 12.75
CA VAL A 165 -5.75 -2.67 11.85
C VAL A 165 -6.52 -2.69 10.54
N HIS A 166 -5.83 -3.00 9.44
CA HIS A 166 -6.45 -3.18 8.13
C HIS A 166 -7.10 -4.56 8.06
N ILE A 167 -8.43 -4.62 7.94
CA ILE A 167 -9.17 -5.89 7.93
C ILE A 167 -8.67 -6.89 6.87
N PRO A 168 -8.44 -6.48 5.61
CA PRO A 168 -7.91 -7.39 4.59
C PRO A 168 -6.55 -8.01 4.95
N GLU A 169 -5.65 -7.24 5.58
CA GLU A 169 -4.36 -7.78 6.06
C GLU A 169 -4.57 -8.83 7.15
N CYS A 170 -5.47 -8.58 8.11
CA CYS A 170 -5.81 -9.56 9.14
C CYS A 170 -6.39 -10.84 8.52
N LYS A 171 -7.34 -10.74 7.58
CA LYS A 171 -7.91 -11.91 6.89
C LYS A 171 -6.83 -12.75 6.23
N ALA A 172 -5.91 -12.11 5.50
CA ALA A 172 -4.81 -12.79 4.85
C ALA A 172 -3.85 -13.47 5.86
N TYR A 173 -3.54 -12.80 6.97
CA TYR A 173 -2.62 -13.35 7.98
C TYR A 173 -3.20 -14.56 8.72
N TRP A 174 -4.52 -14.58 8.99
CA TRP A 174 -5.20 -15.69 9.67
C TRP A 174 -5.92 -16.65 8.73
N ASN A 175 -5.77 -16.51 7.40
CA ASN A 175 -6.46 -17.31 6.39
C ASN A 175 -7.98 -17.37 6.59
N VAL A 176 -8.59 -16.23 6.95
CA VAL A 176 -10.05 -16.11 7.08
C VAL A 176 -10.66 -16.01 5.68
N GLU A 177 -11.57 -16.92 5.35
CA GLU A 177 -12.27 -16.90 4.06
C GLU A 177 -13.06 -15.60 3.89
N ASP A 178 -12.92 -14.98 2.72
CA ASP A 178 -13.60 -13.74 2.39
C ASP A 178 -15.04 -14.06 1.96
N THR A 179 -15.97 -14.11 2.92
CA THR A 179 -17.39 -14.35 2.65
C THR A 179 -18.07 -13.18 1.91
N ASN A 180 -17.39 -12.03 1.81
CA ASN A 180 -17.81 -10.88 1.01
C ASN A 180 -16.76 -10.60 -0.07
N ASP A 181 -17.05 -11.08 -1.27
CA ASP A 181 -16.23 -11.04 -2.49
C ASP A 181 -16.08 -9.62 -3.07
N LEU A 182 -15.74 -8.63 -2.25
CA LEU A 182 -15.19 -7.36 -2.71
C LEU A 182 -13.68 -7.54 -2.88
N LYS A 183 -13.31 -8.34 -3.89
CA LYS A 183 -11.96 -8.35 -4.47
C LYS A 183 -11.67 -6.95 -5.01
N TYR A 184 -10.95 -6.15 -4.22
CA TYR A 184 -10.36 -4.87 -4.61
C TYR A 184 -9.00 -5.06 -5.24
#